data_AF-A0ABD4YGP5-F1
#
_entry.id   AF-A0ABD4YGP5-F1
#
_cell.length_a   1.000
_cell.length_b   1.000
_cell.length_c   1.000
_cell.angle_alpha   90.00
_cell.angle_beta   90.00
_cell.angle_gamma   90.00
#
_symmetry.space_group_name_H-M   'P 1'
#
loop_
_entity.id
_entity.type
_entity.pdbx_description
1 polymer ?
#
loop_
_entity_poly.entity_id
_entity_poly.type
_entity_poly.pdbx_seq_one_letter_code
_entity_poly.pdbx_strand_id
1 'polypeptide(L)'
;MRLMPAVLALLPLLPLPTLATAAASPETLRWAIETSNRNPGHYRIDIAAVGKPPYVIRPSHALPEIKGPVSITGLAWAREGQYIAIDGSAYIKDQGVRTCPGALPGSGSASPVRATSSTAT
;
A
#
# COMPACT_ATOMS: atom_id res chain seq x y z
N MET A 1 -7.96 8.84 -67.40
CA MET A 1 -7.76 9.77 -66.27
C MET A 1 -7.81 8.96 -64.99
N ARG A 2 -6.74 9.01 -64.20
CA ARG A 2 -6.55 8.25 -62.96
C ARG A 2 -7.34 8.93 -61.82
N LEU A 3 -8.06 8.17 -61.01
CA LEU A 3 -8.49 8.63 -59.69
C LEU A 3 -8.38 7.46 -58.70
N MET A 4 -7.56 7.67 -57.67
CA MET A 4 -7.16 6.68 -56.68
C MET A 4 -8.28 6.40 -55.67
N PRO A 5 -8.40 5.19 -55.10
CA PRO A 5 -9.14 4.99 -53.87
C PRO A 5 -8.25 5.40 -52.69
N ALA A 6 -8.72 6.38 -51.92
CA ALA A 6 -8.12 6.73 -50.63
C ALA A 6 -8.31 5.56 -49.66
N VAL A 7 -7.25 4.76 -49.46
CA VAL A 7 -7.16 3.80 -48.38
C VAL A 7 -6.93 4.60 -47.09
N LEU A 8 -8.03 4.88 -46.39
CA LEU A 8 -7.97 5.42 -45.02
C LEU A 8 -7.42 4.31 -44.11
N ALA A 9 -6.16 4.46 -43.71
CA ALA A 9 -5.51 3.56 -42.76
C ALA A 9 -6.21 3.64 -41.40
N LEU A 10 -6.97 2.60 -41.06
CA LEU A 10 -7.54 2.40 -39.74
C LEU A 10 -6.41 1.93 -38.81
N LEU A 11 -5.68 2.87 -38.20
CA LEU A 11 -4.77 2.58 -37.09
C LEU A 11 -5.62 2.00 -35.93
N PRO A 12 -5.40 0.76 -35.47
CA PRO A 12 -6.08 0.28 -34.28
C PRO A 12 -5.56 1.08 -33.08
N LEU A 13 -6.47 1.74 -32.36
CA LEU A 13 -6.22 2.26 -31.03
C LEU A 13 -5.90 1.08 -30.10
N LEU A 14 -4.62 0.76 -29.97
CA LEU A 14 -4.14 -0.11 -28.91
C LEU A 14 -4.41 0.60 -27.57
N PRO A 15 -5.16 0.00 -26.63
CA PRO A 15 -5.29 0.56 -25.30
C PRO A 15 -3.90 0.55 -24.65
N LEU A 16 -3.40 1.73 -24.27
CA LEU A 16 -2.21 1.81 -23.43
C LEU A 16 -2.48 0.96 -22.19
N PRO A 17 -1.57 0.07 -21.78
CA PRO A 17 -1.70 -0.60 -20.50
C PRO A 17 -1.62 0.51 -19.46
N THR A 18 -2.75 0.86 -18.87
CA THR A 18 -2.80 1.62 -17.63
C THR A 18 -2.05 0.79 -16.61
N LEU A 19 -0.76 1.09 -16.43
CA LEU A 19 -0.06 0.82 -15.19
C LEU A 19 -0.89 1.56 -14.14
N ALA A 20 -1.82 0.84 -13.53
CA ALA A 20 -2.56 1.29 -12.37
C ALA A 20 -1.51 1.45 -11.27
N THR A 21 -0.86 2.61 -11.25
CA THR A 21 -0.33 3.15 -10.01
C THR A 21 -1.52 3.12 -9.06
N ALA A 22 -1.41 2.37 -7.97
CA ALA A 22 -2.45 2.34 -6.96
C ALA A 22 -2.49 3.74 -6.33
N ALA A 23 -3.21 4.66 -6.99
CA ALA A 23 -3.53 5.97 -6.47
C ALA A 23 -4.20 5.78 -5.11
N ALA A 24 -4.07 6.77 -4.22
CA ALA A 24 -4.73 6.79 -2.92
C ALA A 24 -6.25 6.86 -3.11
N SER A 25 -6.89 5.72 -3.40
CA SER A 25 -8.33 5.56 -3.40
C SER A 25 -8.80 5.27 -1.97
N PRO A 26 -10.06 5.63 -1.63
CA PRO A 26 -10.60 5.50 -0.28
C PRO A 26 -10.43 4.12 0.38
N GLU A 27 -10.31 3.08 -0.42
CA GLU A 27 -10.18 1.68 0.03
C GLU A 27 -8.73 1.22 0.24
N THR A 28 -7.75 2.13 0.18
CA THR A 28 -6.32 1.78 0.32
C THR A 28 -5.78 2.17 1.69
N LEU A 29 -4.87 1.35 2.22
CA LEU A 29 -4.14 1.66 3.46
C LEU A 29 -3.39 3.00 3.36
N ARG A 30 -2.84 3.33 2.18
CA ARG A 30 -2.21 4.64 1.93
C ARG A 30 -3.18 5.78 2.18
N TRP A 31 -4.36 5.75 1.55
CA TRP A 31 -5.37 6.79 1.72
C TRP A 31 -5.83 6.91 3.17
N ALA A 32 -6.00 5.78 3.87
CA ALA A 32 -6.38 5.77 5.27
C ALA A 32 -5.33 6.46 6.15
N ILE A 33 -4.04 6.21 5.92
CA ILE A 33 -2.95 6.90 6.62
C ILE A 33 -2.93 8.40 6.27
N GLU A 34 -3.03 8.75 4.99
CA GLU A 34 -3.07 10.16 4.56
C GLU A 34 -4.25 10.92 5.16
N THR A 35 -5.40 10.28 5.28
CA THR A 35 -6.60 10.85 5.92
C THR A 35 -6.39 10.99 7.43
N SER A 36 -5.87 9.95 8.09
CA SER A 36 -5.52 10.01 9.52
C SER A 36 -4.55 11.16 9.81
N ASN A 37 -3.58 11.37 8.93
CA ASN A 37 -2.57 12.42 9.04
C ASN A 37 -3.13 13.85 8.88
N ARG A 38 -4.36 14.03 8.39
CA ARG A 38 -5.03 15.35 8.35
C ARG A 38 -5.45 15.83 9.73
N ASN A 39 -5.66 14.90 10.68
CA ASN A 39 -5.93 15.23 12.08
C ASN A 39 -5.26 14.18 12.99
N PRO A 40 -3.93 14.28 13.20
CA PRO A 40 -3.16 13.24 13.91
C PRO A 40 -3.68 12.98 15.33
N GLY A 41 -3.84 11.71 15.72
CA GLY A 41 -4.36 11.33 17.04
C GLY A 41 -5.88 11.18 17.13
N HIS A 42 -6.64 11.53 16.08
CA HIS A 42 -8.11 11.55 16.12
C HIS A 42 -8.80 10.40 15.38
N TYR A 43 -8.06 9.64 14.57
CA TYR A 43 -8.62 8.57 13.76
C TYR A 43 -8.11 7.19 14.18
N ARG A 44 -8.97 6.19 14.00
CA ARG A 44 -8.62 4.77 13.97
C ARG A 44 -8.75 4.28 12.53
N ILE A 45 -7.85 3.39 12.11
CA ILE A 45 -7.91 2.72 10.81
C ILE A 45 -8.36 1.28 11.06
N ASP A 46 -9.52 0.92 10.52
CA ASP A 46 -10.02 -0.46 10.54
C ASP A 46 -9.84 -1.11 9.17
N ILE A 47 -9.22 -2.29 9.15
CA ILE A 47 -9.01 -3.06 7.92
C ILE A 47 -10.05 -4.17 7.88
N ALA A 48 -11.04 -3.99 7.00
CA ALA A 48 -11.98 -5.04 6.63
C ALA A 48 -11.38 -5.89 5.50
N ALA A 49 -11.11 -7.16 5.78
CA ALA A 49 -10.63 -8.08 4.75
C ALA A 49 -11.74 -8.41 3.74
N VAL A 50 -11.38 -8.45 2.47
CA VAL A 50 -12.26 -8.89 1.37
C VAL A 50 -11.63 -10.07 0.64
N GLY A 51 -12.44 -11.04 0.22
CA GLY A 51 -11.98 -12.23 -0.50
C GLY A 51 -11.71 -13.43 0.41
N LYS A 52 -10.74 -14.27 0.03
CA LYS A 52 -10.38 -15.50 0.75
C LYS A 52 -9.03 -15.34 1.45
N PRO A 53 -8.85 -15.88 2.67
CA PRO A 53 -7.57 -15.84 3.36
C PRO A 53 -6.50 -16.69 2.63
N PRO A 54 -5.20 -16.41 2.84
CA PRO A 54 -4.64 -15.42 3.76
C PRO A 54 -4.78 -13.97 3.24
N TYR A 55 -5.15 -13.05 4.14
CA TYR A 55 -5.31 -11.64 3.80
C TYR A 55 -3.98 -10.91 3.87
N VAL A 56 -3.51 -10.38 2.74
CA VAL A 56 -2.20 -9.70 2.65
C VAL A 56 -2.33 -8.38 1.91
N ILE A 57 -1.95 -7.29 2.56
CA ILE A 57 -1.75 -5.99 1.93
C ILE A 57 -0.27 -5.92 1.52
N ARG A 58 0.00 -5.76 0.23
CA ARG A 58 1.36 -5.64 -0.32
C ARG A 58 1.61 -4.24 -0.90
N PRO A 59 2.12 -3.28 -0.11
CA PRO A 59 2.48 -1.97 -0.66
C PRO A 59 3.59 -2.12 -1.70
N SER A 60 3.43 -1.49 -2.86
CA SER A 60 4.47 -1.41 -3.90
C SER A 60 5.39 -0.19 -3.74
N HIS A 61 5.03 0.74 -2.84
CA HIS A 61 5.74 1.98 -2.55
C HIS A 61 5.67 2.28 -1.05
N ALA A 62 6.62 3.10 -0.56
CA ALA A 62 6.69 3.51 0.84
C ALA A 62 5.36 4.09 1.32
N LEU A 63 4.77 3.52 2.38
CA LEU A 63 3.58 4.10 3.00
C LEU A 63 3.90 5.51 3.54
N PRO A 64 2.92 6.42 3.60
CA PRO A 64 3.12 7.73 4.20
C PRO A 64 3.57 7.57 5.67
N GLU A 65 4.42 8.48 6.13
CA GLU A 65 4.78 8.58 7.54
C GLU A 65 3.52 8.80 8.41
N ILE A 66 3.49 8.20 9.59
CA ILE A 66 2.42 8.40 10.57
C ILE A 66 2.77 9.66 11.40
N LYS A 67 1.96 10.71 11.29
CA LYS A 67 2.23 12.03 11.91
C LYS A 67 1.78 12.17 13.37
N GLY A 68 1.15 11.15 13.94
CA GLY A 68 0.69 11.13 15.33
C GLY A 68 0.09 9.78 15.69
N PRO A 69 -0.38 9.60 16.94
CA PRO A 69 -0.93 8.33 17.39
C PRO A 69 -2.04 7.84 16.45
N VAL A 70 -1.97 6.57 16.05
CA VAL A 70 -3.01 5.91 15.26
C VAL A 70 -3.07 4.44 15.64
N SER A 71 -4.28 3.92 15.78
CA SER A 71 -4.51 2.48 15.91
C SER A 71 -4.92 1.93 14.55
N ILE A 72 -4.24 0.86 14.12
CA ILE A 72 -4.55 0.13 12.89
C ILE A 72 -4.99 -1.27 13.29
N THR A 73 -6.27 -1.59 13.08
CA THR A 73 -6.89 -2.83 13.58
C THR A 73 -7.40 -3.69 12.41
N GLY A 74 -7.01 -4.97 12.38
CA GLY A 74 -7.57 -5.95 11.46
C GLY A 74 -8.89 -6.53 11.98
N LEU A 75 -10.01 -6.21 11.33
CA LEU A 75 -11.34 -6.65 11.79
C LEU A 75 -11.58 -8.16 11.61
N ALA A 76 -10.84 -8.81 10.72
CA ALA A 76 -10.93 -10.26 10.48
C ALA A 76 -10.52 -11.09 11.71
N TRP A 77 -9.64 -10.57 12.57
CA TRP A 77 -9.20 -11.27 13.78
C TRP A 77 -10.36 -11.50 14.75
N ALA A 78 -11.16 -10.45 15.02
CA ALA A 78 -12.27 -10.52 15.97
C ALA A 78 -13.41 -11.44 15.50
N ARG A 79 -13.54 -11.70 14.20
CA ARG A 79 -14.62 -12.51 13.62
C ARG A 79 -14.20 -13.95 13.32
N GLU A 80 -13.00 -14.12 12.78
CA GLU A 80 -12.57 -15.37 12.13
C GLU A 80 -11.23 -15.88 12.67
N GLY A 81 -10.59 -15.17 13.62
CA GLY A 81 -9.24 -15.48 14.08
C GLY A 81 -8.19 -15.35 12.97
N GLN A 82 -8.50 -14.66 11.88
CA GLN A 82 -7.60 -14.49 10.74
C GLN A 82 -6.78 -13.21 10.89
N TYR A 83 -5.47 -13.33 10.72
CA TYR A 83 -4.57 -12.19 10.65
C TYR A 83 -4.61 -11.55 9.26
N ILE A 84 -4.43 -10.22 9.24
CA ILE A 84 -4.16 -9.48 8.01
C ILE A 84 -2.68 -9.08 8.05
N ALA A 85 -1.90 -9.59 7.12
CA ALA A 85 -0.49 -9.25 7.02
C ALA A 85 -0.31 -7.96 6.20
N ILE A 86 0.54 -7.06 6.69
CA ILE A 86 1.10 -5.97 5.88
C ILE A 86 2.50 -6.41 5.48
N ASP A 87 2.67 -6.77 4.21
CA ASP A 87 3.87 -7.38 3.67
C ASP A 87 4.60 -6.42 2.74
N GLY A 88 5.79 -5.98 3.16
CA GLY A 88 6.65 -5.05 2.42
C GLY A 88 7.39 -5.66 1.23
N SER A 89 7.24 -6.96 0.94
CA SER A 89 7.97 -7.66 -0.12
C SER A 89 7.78 -7.08 -1.52
N ALA A 90 6.64 -6.41 -1.78
CA ALA A 90 6.40 -5.74 -3.05
C ALA A 90 7.08 -4.36 -3.16
N TYR A 91 7.51 -3.77 -2.03
CA TYR A 91 8.22 -2.50 -1.97
C TYR A 91 9.73 -2.68 -1.92
N ILE A 92 10.20 -3.59 -1.06
CA ILE A 92 11.62 -3.89 -0.88
C ILE A 92 12.07 -4.84 -1.98
N LYS A 93 12.81 -4.29 -2.95
CA LYS A 93 13.37 -5.04 -4.08
C LYS A 93 14.84 -5.41 -3.80
N ASP A 94 15.32 -6.45 -4.47
CA ASP A 94 16.72 -6.87 -4.55
C ASP A 94 17.32 -7.47 -3.26
N GLN A 95 18.33 -6.81 -2.64
CA GLN A 95 19.14 -7.35 -1.52
C GLN A 95 18.36 -7.48 -0.18
N GLY A 96 17.04 -7.56 -0.27
CA GLY A 96 16.11 -7.80 0.81
C GLY A 96 16.26 -6.77 1.91
N VAL A 97 16.47 -7.26 3.12
CA VAL A 97 16.45 -6.45 4.34
C VAL A 97 17.46 -5.30 4.37
N ARG A 98 18.51 -5.38 3.54
CA ARG A 98 19.59 -4.37 3.45
C ARG A 98 19.20 -3.14 2.66
N THR A 99 18.18 -3.23 1.81
CA THR A 99 17.66 -2.12 0.99
C THR A 99 16.44 -1.46 1.62
N CYS A 100 16.06 -1.84 2.85
CA CYS A 100 15.00 -1.20 3.60
C CYS A 100 15.31 0.28 3.84
N PRO A 101 14.47 1.21 3.37
CA PRO A 101 14.56 2.62 3.73
C PRO A 101 14.41 2.76 5.25
N GLY A 102 15.41 3.34 5.91
CA GLY A 102 15.46 3.48 7.37
C GLY A 102 16.16 2.34 8.12
N ALA A 103 16.74 1.34 7.43
CA ALA A 103 17.64 0.39 8.06
C ALA A 103 18.89 1.12 8.57
N LEU A 104 19.22 0.94 9.86
CA LEU A 104 20.44 1.52 10.44
C LEU A 104 21.63 0.61 10.13
N PRO A 105 22.85 1.14 9.92
CA PRO A 105 24.04 0.33 9.79
C PRO A 105 24.21 -0.60 11.01
N GLY A 106 24.30 -1.92 10.77
CA GLY A 106 24.49 -2.92 11.82
C GLY A 106 23.21 -3.49 12.45
N SER A 107 22.01 -2.99 12.12
CA SER A 107 20.78 -3.69 12.50
C SER A 107 20.61 -4.92 11.62
N GLY A 108 20.88 -6.11 12.16
CA GLY A 108 20.68 -7.40 11.48
C GLY A 108 19.23 -7.71 11.09
N SER A 109 18.31 -6.77 11.32
CA SER A 109 16.90 -6.84 10.93
C SER A 109 16.53 -5.62 10.08
N ALA A 110 15.76 -5.86 9.02
CA ALA A 110 15.06 -4.85 8.22
C ALA A 110 13.93 -4.13 8.95
N SER A 111 13.80 -4.31 10.27
CA SER A 111 12.59 -3.96 10.98
C SER A 111 12.79 -2.64 11.69
N PRO A 112 12.37 -1.49 11.12
CA PRO A 112 12.24 -0.24 11.86
C PRO A 112 10.98 -0.28 12.73
N VAL A 113 10.65 -1.42 13.35
CA VAL A 113 9.57 -1.47 14.35
C VAL A 113 10.13 -0.89 15.64
N ARG A 114 10.02 0.42 15.79
CA ARG A 114 10.18 1.08 17.08
C ARG A 114 8.80 1.15 17.73
N ALA A 115 8.50 0.17 18.59
CA ALA A 115 7.35 0.25 19.46
C ALA A 115 7.62 1.31 20.54
N THR A 116 6.94 2.47 20.47
CA THR A 116 6.88 3.41 21.58
C THR A 116 5.57 3.17 22.31
N SER A 117 5.60 2.41 23.41
CA SER A 117 4.45 2.33 24.30
C SER A 117 4.32 3.65 25.07
N SER A 118 3.29 4.45 24.79
CA SER A 118 2.82 5.44 25.76
C SER A 118 1.72 4.77 26.60
N THR A 119 2.05 4.41 27.84
CA THR A 119 1.05 4.05 28.83
C THR A 119 0.23 5.30 29.12
N ALA A 120 -1.03 5.34 28.67
CA ALA A 120 -1.98 6.31 29.18
C ALA A 120 -2.22 5.98 30.66
N THR A 121 -1.84 6.90 31.55
CA THR A 121 -2.18 6.86 32.97
C THR A 121 -3.55 7.47 33.18
#